data_AF-A0A3S4FP26-F1
#
_entry.id   AF-A0A3S4FP26-F1
#
_cell.length_a   1.000
_cell.length_b   1.000
_cell.length_c   1.000
_cell.angle_alpha   90.00
_cell.angle_beta   90.00
_cell.angle_gamma   90.00
#
_symmetry.space_group_name_H-M   'P 1'
#
loop_
_entity.id
_entity.type
_entity.pdbx_description
1 polymer ?
#
loop_
_entity_poly.entity_id
_entity_poly.type
_entity_poly.pdbx_seq_one_letter_code
_entity_poly.pdbx_strand_id
1 'polypeptide(L)' 'MLSTLQQVVASTPDDEQRVRQLLAINAIFGEALPQDPEFVAAVTQAYLSLRDRGARQTVQEWVSKS' A
#
# COMPACT_ATOMS: atom_id res chain seq x y z
N MET A 1 -12.60 8.92 10.01
CA MET A 1 -11.36 8.12 9.81
C MET A 1 -11.66 6.77 9.19
N LEU A 2 -12.36 5.85 9.88
CA LEU A 2 -12.72 4.55 9.28
C LEU A 2 -13.52 4.69 7.97
N SER A 3 -14.46 5.64 7.93
CA SER A 3 -15.24 5.97 6.73
C SER A 3 -14.38 6.40 5.54
N THR A 4 -13.29 7.13 5.77
CA THR A 4 -12.34 7.56 4.72
C THR A 4 -11.61 6.37 4.11
N LEU A 5 -11.12 5.45 4.94
CA LEU A 5 -10.46 4.22 4.47
C LEU A 5 -11.42 3.34 3.65
N GLN A 6 -12.64 3.15 4.15
CA GLN A 6 -13.68 2.38 3.45
C GLN A 6 -14.03 3.00 2.10
N GLN A 7 -14.15 4.32 2.03
CA GLN A 7 -14.44 5.03 0.78
C GLN A 7 -13.32 4.88 -0.25
N VAL A 8 -12.06 4.97 0.17
CA VAL A 8 -10.90 4.76 -0.71
C VAL A 8 -10.89 3.33 -1.27
N VAL A 9 -11.10 2.33 -0.40
CA VAL A 9 -11.17 0.92 -0.82
C VAL A 9 -12.33 0.68 -1.78
N ALA A 10 -13.50 1.28 -1.53
CA ALA A 10 -14.69 1.11 -2.38
C ALA A 10 -14.57 1.81 -3.75
N SER A 11 -13.77 2.88 -3.84
CA SER A 11 -13.64 3.71 -5.04
C SER A 11 -12.41 3.39 -5.89
N THR A 12 -11.56 2.46 -5.48
CA THR A 12 -10.33 2.09 -6.18
C THR A 12 -10.31 0.62 -6.56
N PRO A 13 -9.79 0.26 -7.75
CA PRO A 13 -9.46 -1.13 -8.04
C PRO A 13 -8.43 -1.63 -7.04
N ASP A 14 -8.37 -2.94 -6.84
CA ASP A 14 -7.48 -3.57 -5.87
C ASP A 14 -6.04 -3.68 -6.40
N ASP A 15 -5.41 -2.55 -6.74
CA ASP A 15 -4.07 -2.47 -7.37
C ASP A 15 -3.25 -1.26 -6.89
N GLU A 16 -2.26 -0.82 -7.68
CA GLU A 16 -1.41 0.35 -7.39
C GLU A 16 -2.20 1.64 -7.13
N GLN A 17 -3.37 1.81 -7.77
CA GLN A 17 -4.22 2.98 -7.56
C GLN A 17 -4.72 3.04 -6.11
N ARG A 18 -5.09 1.88 -5.55
CA ARG A 18 -5.51 1.80 -4.14
C ARG A 18 -4.39 2.20 -3.19
N VAL A 19 -3.17 1.73 -3.44
CA VAL A 19 -2.01 2.10 -2.62
C VAL A 19 -1.80 3.62 -2.64
N ARG A 20 -1.81 4.23 -3.83
CA ARG A 20 -1.64 5.68 -3.99
C ARG A 20 -2.72 6.47 -3.26
N GLN A 21 -3.98 6.05 -3.37
CA GLN A 21 -5.10 6.74 -2.71
C GLN A 21 -5.11 6.55 -1.19
N LEU A 22 -4.66 5.39 -0.69
CA LEU A 22 -4.48 5.17 0.75
C LEU A 22 -3.35 6.05 1.30
N LEU A 23 -2.22 6.13 0.60
CA LEU A 23 -1.09 6.98 0.99
C LEU A 23 -1.46 8.47 0.96
N ALA A 24 -2.36 8.89 0.05
CA ALA A 24 -2.84 10.27 -0.02
C ALA A 24 -3.66 10.73 1.22
N ILE A 25 -3.98 9.83 2.16
CA ILE A 25 -4.64 10.19 3.41
C ILE A 25 -3.63 10.90 4.34
N ASN A 26 -3.56 12.23 4.21
CA ASN A 26 -2.61 13.08 4.93
C ASN A 26 -2.70 12.90 6.47
N ALA A 27 -3.91 12.71 7.01
CA ALA A 27 -4.10 12.45 8.44
C ALA A 27 -3.43 11.16 8.98
N ILE A 28 -2.98 10.26 8.09
CA ILE A 28 -2.27 9.02 8.45
C ILE A 28 -0.80 9.09 8.04
N PHE A 29 -0.51 9.52 6.81
CA PHE A 29 0.83 9.43 6.20
C PHE A 29 1.56 10.77 6.07
N GLY A 30 0.92 11.88 6.44
CA GLY A 30 1.45 13.21 6.20
C GLY A 30 1.57 13.53 4.71
N GLU A 31 2.39 14.54 4.40
CA GLU A 31 2.62 14.99 3.02
C GLU A 31 3.92 14.44 2.42
N ALA A 32 4.88 14.03 3.26
CA ALA A 32 6.20 13.63 2.81
C ALA A 32 6.21 12.23 2.16
N LEU A 33 5.57 11.24 2.80
CA LEU A 33 5.62 9.85 2.35
C LEU A 33 4.99 9.61 0.96
N PRO A 34 3.83 10.20 0.62
CA PRO A 34 3.25 10.03 -0.72
C PRO A 34 4.06 10.68 -1.84
N GLN A 35 4.99 11.58 -1.48
CA GLN A 35 5.87 12.28 -2.42
C GLN A 35 7.23 11.60 -2.56
N ASP A 36 7.56 10.61 -1.71
CA ASP A 36 8.78 9.81 -1.80
C ASP A 36 8.56 8.63 -2.77
N PRO A 37 9.16 8.64 -3.98
CA PRO A 37 8.94 7.59 -4.97
C PRO A 37 9.47 6.22 -4.53
N GLU A 38 10.55 6.18 -3.75
CA GLU A 38 11.13 4.93 -3.26
C GLU A 38 10.21 4.29 -2.23
N PHE A 39 9.70 5.09 -1.30
CA PHE A 39 8.69 4.66 -0.34
C PHE A 39 7.43 4.15 -1.03
N VAL A 40 6.87 4.91 -1.97
CA VAL A 40 5.66 4.53 -2.71
C VAL A 40 5.88 3.22 -3.47
N ALA A 41 7.04 3.05 -4.12
CA ALA A 41 7.38 1.82 -4.84
C ALA A 41 7.48 0.62 -3.88
N ALA A 42 8.17 0.77 -2.75
CA ALA A 42 8.33 -0.29 -1.76
C ALA A 42 6.98 -0.75 -1.17
N VAL A 43 6.12 0.20 -0.78
CA VAL A 43 4.78 -0.10 -0.25
C VAL A 43 3.90 -0.74 -1.32
N THR A 44 3.97 -0.25 -2.57
CA THR A 44 3.20 -0.82 -3.68
C THR A 44 3.61 -2.27 -3.94
N GLN A 45 4.92 -2.56 -3.98
CA GLN A 45 5.41 -3.93 -4.16
C GLN A 45 4.98 -4.85 -3.02
N ALA A 46 5.03 -4.37 -1.77
CA ALA A 46 4.55 -5.12 -0.61
C ALA A 46 3.06 -5.45 -0.75
N TYR A 47 2.24 -4.45 -1.09
CA TYR A 47 0.80 -4.59 -1.24
C TYR A 47 0.43 -5.61 -2.32
N LEU A 48 1.02 -5.50 -3.52
CA LEU A 48 0.74 -6.41 -4.62
C LEU A 48 1.18 -7.84 -4.30
N SER A 49 2.31 -8.02 -3.62
CA SER A 49 2.72 -9.35 -3.15
C SER A 49 1.70 -9.93 -2.16
N LEU A 50 1.22 -9.13 -1.20
CA LEU A 50 0.21 -9.57 -0.23
C LEU A 50 -1.10 -9.96 -0.92
N ARG A 51 -1.55 -9.17 -1.91
CA ARG A 51 -2.77 -9.43 -2.69
C ARG A 51 -2.65 -10.71 -3.50
N ASP A 52 -1.53 -10.89 -4.20
CA ASP A 52 -1.37 -11.96 -5.19
C ASP A 52 -0.93 -13.29 -4.59
N ARG A 53 -0.14 -13.25 -3.51
CA ARG A 53 0.53 -14.44 -2.93
C ARG A 53 0.10 -14.73 -1.50
N GLY A 54 -0.61 -13.79 -0.86
CA GLY A 54 -0.99 -13.89 0.53
C GLY A 54 0.17 -13.63 1.50
N ALA A 55 -0.18 -13.26 2.74
CA ALA A 55 0.77 -12.78 3.74
C ALA A 55 1.94 -13.72 4.03
N ARG A 56 1.68 -15.04 4.12
CA ARG A 56 2.73 -16.02 4.45
C ARG A 56 3.83 -16.06 3.40
N GLN A 57 3.47 -16.10 2.12
CA GLN A 57 4.43 -16.19 1.04
C GLN A 57 5.20 -14.88 0.88
N THR A 58 4.50 -13.74 0.95
CA THR A 58 5.14 -12.41 0.91
C THR A 58 6.22 -12.25 1.97
N VAL A 59 5.95 -12.65 3.22
CA VAL A 59 6.92 -12.55 4.31
C VAL A 59 8.12 -13.46 4.07
N GLN A 60 7.92 -14.69 3.60
CA GLN A 60 9.04 -15.59 3.27
C GLN A 60 9.94 -15.01 2.17
N GLU A 61 9.35 -14.44 1.12
CA GLU A 61 10.09 -13.82 0.02
C GLU A 61 10.85 -12.57 0.45
N TRP A 62 10.29 -11.78 1.38
CA TRP A 62 10.95 -10.59 1.92
C TRP A 62 12.16 -10.93 2.79
N VAL A 63 12.02 -11.89 3.70
CA VAL A 63 13.12 -12.32 4.57
C VAL A 63 14.25 -12.96 3.77
N SER A 64 13.92 -13.65 2.68
CA SER A 64 14.93 -14.28 1.81
C SER A 64 15.67 -13.30 0.89
N LYS A 65 15.16 -12.07 0.74
CA LYS A 65 15.78 -10.99 -0.05
C LYS A 65 16.68 -10.06 0.78
N SER A 66 16.66 -10.20 2.11
CA SER A 66 17.45 -9.40 3.06
C SER A 66 18.77 -10.09 3.41
#